data_AF-A0A9D6TF27-F1
#
_entry.id   AF-A0A9D6TF27-F1
#
_cell.length_a   1.000
_cell.length_b   1.000
_cell.length_c   1.000
_cell.angle_alpha   90.00
_cell.angle_beta   90.00
_cell.angle_gamma   90.00
#
_symmetry.space_group_name_H-M   'P 1'
#
loop_
_entity.id
_entity.type
_entity.pdbx_description
1 polymer ?
#
loop_
_entity_poly.entity_id
_entity_poly.type
_entity_poly.pdbx_seq_one_letter_code
_entity_poly.pdbx_strand_id
1 'polypeptide(L)'
;MRRGNAKRERSGGGSPLSLKLQRQLHAWRVEQALAAGESVVVVEKTYRLRDGQLATLAFDRDDEGRLCVGYAVDEGGWVMVESEPVSVRTLGYYQRWLKRHREWEERPER
;
A
#
# COMPACT_ATOMS: atom_id res chain seq x y z
N MET A 1 40.80 25.84 -4.20
CA MET A 1 39.58 26.17 -4.98
C MET A 1 38.81 24.88 -5.24
N ARG A 2 37.49 24.94 -5.01
CA ARG A 2 36.52 23.83 -5.07
C ARG A 2 36.30 23.33 -6.50
N ARG A 3 35.96 22.05 -6.66
CA ARG A 3 34.86 21.57 -7.53
C ARG A 3 34.57 20.09 -7.22
N GLY A 4 33.60 19.89 -6.31
CA GLY A 4 32.95 18.59 -6.13
C GLY A 4 32.13 18.26 -7.38
N ASN A 5 32.38 17.09 -7.93
CA ASN A 5 31.63 16.57 -9.06
C ASN A 5 30.36 15.91 -8.51
N ALA A 6 29.28 16.68 -8.41
CA ALA A 6 27.97 16.18 -8.01
C ALA A 6 27.45 15.24 -9.11
N LYS A 7 27.63 13.94 -8.89
CA LYS A 7 27.02 12.87 -9.67
C LYS A 7 25.51 13.00 -9.48
N ARG A 8 24.84 13.63 -10.44
CA ARG A 8 23.37 13.69 -10.50
C ARG A 8 22.86 12.26 -10.53
N GLU A 9 22.31 11.82 -9.41
CA GLU A 9 21.57 10.57 -9.31
C GLU A 9 20.38 10.65 -10.25
N ARG A 10 20.30 9.66 -11.14
CA ARG A 10 19.20 9.50 -12.08
C ARG A 10 17.98 9.17 -11.24
N SER A 11 17.04 10.09 -11.14
CA SER A 11 15.69 9.81 -10.67
C SER A 11 15.12 8.69 -11.54
N GLY A 12 14.94 7.51 -10.95
CA GLY A 12 14.30 6.37 -11.60
C GLY A 12 12.93 6.79 -12.10
N GLY A 13 12.77 6.81 -13.41
CA GLY A 13 11.56 7.25 -14.09
C GLY A 13 10.44 6.24 -13.94
N GLY A 14 9.76 6.27 -12.79
CA GLY A 14 8.38 5.83 -12.70
C GLY A 14 7.50 6.91 -13.30
N SER A 15 6.63 6.56 -14.25
CA SER A 15 5.61 7.49 -14.75
C SER A 15 4.91 8.17 -13.56
N PRO A 16 4.77 9.51 -13.55
CA PRO A 16 4.17 10.21 -12.43
C PRO A 16 2.79 9.63 -12.14
N LEU A 17 2.54 9.28 -10.87
CA LEU A 17 1.24 8.76 -10.44
C LEU A 17 0.13 9.69 -10.91
N SER A 18 -1.01 9.13 -11.33
CA SER A 18 -2.15 9.96 -11.70
C SER A 18 -2.55 10.91 -10.54
N LEU A 19 -3.01 12.12 -10.86
CA LEU A 19 -3.41 13.11 -9.85
C LEU A 19 -4.48 12.56 -8.88
N LYS A 20 -5.38 11.70 -9.39
CA LYS A 20 -6.40 11.03 -8.56
C LYS A 20 -5.76 10.14 -7.49
N LEU A 21 -4.76 9.35 -7.89
CA LEU A 21 -4.04 8.47 -6.98
C LEU A 21 -3.23 9.27 -5.95
N GLN A 22 -2.53 10.32 -6.37
CA GLN A 22 -1.79 11.19 -5.45
C GLN A 22 -2.71 11.80 -4.37
N ARG A 23 -3.86 12.34 -4.79
CA ARG A 23 -4.86 12.89 -3.85
C ARG A 23 -5.38 11.84 -2.87
N GLN A 24 -5.56 10.61 -3.34
CA GLN A 24 -6.05 9.51 -2.51
C GLN A 24 -4.99 9.07 -1.48
N LEU A 25 -3.72 8.93 -1.90
CA LEU A 25 -2.61 8.64 -0.99
C LEU A 25 -2.43 9.74 0.07
N HIS A 26 -2.59 11.00 -0.35
CA HIS A 26 -2.55 12.14 0.57
C HIS A 26 -3.72 12.12 1.57
N ALA A 27 -4.94 11.83 1.12
CA ALA A 27 -6.10 11.69 2.00
C ALA A 27 -5.91 10.58 3.04
N TRP A 28 -5.24 9.48 2.65
CA TRP A 28 -4.87 8.39 3.55
C TRP A 28 -3.59 8.63 4.36
N ARG A 29 -2.93 9.79 4.18
CA ARG A 29 -1.69 10.16 4.88
C ARG A 29 -0.56 9.13 4.75
N VAL A 30 -0.57 8.32 3.68
CA VAL A 30 0.39 7.22 3.48
C VAL A 30 1.82 7.71 3.56
N GLU A 31 2.13 8.77 2.81
CA GLU A 31 3.47 9.35 2.76
C GLU A 31 3.91 9.96 4.10
N GLN A 32 2.98 10.51 4.87
CA GLN A 32 3.28 11.12 6.17
C GLN A 32 3.59 10.06 7.22
N ALA A 33 2.82 8.98 7.24
CA ALA A 33 3.03 7.83 8.13
C ALA A 33 4.36 7.13 7.84
N LEU A 34 4.67 6.86 6.56
CA LEU A 34 5.96 6.29 6.15
C LEU A 34 7.12 7.23 6.52
N ALA A 35 6.97 8.55 6.33
CA ALA A 35 7.99 9.53 6.73
C ALA A 35 8.17 9.64 8.26
N ALA A 36 7.15 9.27 9.04
CA ALA A 36 7.23 9.19 10.50
C ALA A 36 7.90 7.90 11.01
N GLY A 37 8.25 6.97 10.10
CA GLY A 37 8.94 5.73 10.43
C GLY A 37 8.02 4.51 10.54
N GLU A 38 6.75 4.61 10.15
CA GLU A 38 5.90 3.42 10.03
C GLU A 38 6.42 2.51 8.92
N SER A 39 6.57 1.23 9.21
CA SER A 39 6.99 0.23 8.21
C SER A 39 5.84 -0.22 7.32
N VAL A 40 4.63 -0.26 7.87
CA VAL A 40 3.40 -0.68 7.19
C VAL A 40 2.28 0.29 7.55
N VAL A 41 1.69 0.90 6.52
CA VAL A 41 0.56 1.83 6.68
C VAL A 41 -0.70 1.17 6.16
N VAL A 42 -1.59 0.81 7.09
CA VAL A 42 -2.89 0.22 6.76
C VAL A 42 -3.94 1.29 6.50
N VAL A 43 -4.87 1.03 5.59
CA VAL A 43 -6.03 1.92 5.38
C VAL A 43 -7.34 1.25 5.82
N GLU A 44 -8.31 2.06 6.23
CA GLU A 44 -9.41 1.73 7.17
C GLU A 44 -10.23 0.47 6.91
N LYS A 45 -10.21 -0.13 5.72
CA LYS A 45 -11.11 -1.24 5.41
C LYS A 45 -10.44 -2.60 5.57
N THR A 46 -10.68 -3.20 6.73
CA THR A 46 -10.31 -4.58 7.04
C THR A 46 -11.38 -5.57 6.56
N TYR A 47 -10.93 -6.74 6.11
CA TYR A 47 -11.73 -7.84 5.60
C TYR A 47 -11.32 -9.12 6.34
N ARG A 48 -12.29 -9.92 6.79
CA ARG A 48 -12.01 -11.29 7.23
C ARG A 48 -11.89 -12.18 6.01
N LEU A 49 -10.75 -12.84 5.83
CA LEU A 49 -10.49 -13.81 4.78
C LEU A 49 -11.09 -15.18 5.16
N ARG A 50 -11.15 -16.11 4.19
CA ARG A 50 -11.76 -17.45 4.36
C ARG A 50 -11.02 -18.34 5.36
N ASP A 51 -9.75 -18.08 5.58
CA ASP A 51 -8.91 -18.76 6.60
C ASP A 51 -9.09 -18.15 8.01
N GLY A 52 -9.96 -17.15 8.14
CA GLY A 52 -10.23 -16.44 9.40
C GLY A 52 -9.28 -15.26 9.67
N GLN A 53 -8.23 -15.08 8.88
CA GLN A 53 -7.30 -13.95 9.07
C GLN A 53 -7.97 -12.62 8.73
N LEU A 54 -7.59 -11.56 9.46
CA LEU A 54 -7.96 -10.19 9.10
C LEU A 54 -6.94 -9.66 8.11
N ALA A 55 -7.41 -9.19 6.96
CA ALA A 55 -6.58 -8.58 5.94
C ALA A 55 -7.06 -7.17 5.60
N THR A 56 -6.12 -6.28 5.27
CA THR A 56 -6.44 -4.90 4.88
C THR A 56 -5.54 -4.44 3.74
N LEU A 57 -5.98 -3.41 3.02
CA LEU A 57 -5.12 -2.74 2.05
C LEU A 57 -4.04 -1.98 2.80
N ALA A 58 -2.80 -2.12 2.36
CA ALA A 58 -1.66 -1.56 3.06
C ALA A 58 -0.58 -1.07 2.09
N PHE A 59 0.29 -0.21 2.63
CA PHE A 59 1.38 0.46 1.91
C PHE A 59 2.67 0.37 2.70
N ASP A 60 3.78 0.26 1.98
CA ASP A 60 5.14 0.19 2.52
C ASP A 60 6.14 0.85 1.55
N ARG A 61 7.41 0.85 1.93
CA ARG A 61 8.54 1.19 1.07
C ARG A 61 9.35 -0.08 0.84
N ASP A 62 9.64 -0.38 -0.42
CA ASP A 62 10.58 -1.47 -0.74
C ASP A 62 12.04 -1.05 -0.43
N ASP A 63 12.98 -1.98 -0.62
CA ASP A 63 14.42 -1.77 -0.37
C ASP A 63 15.04 -0.65 -1.24
N GLU A 64 14.38 -0.29 -2.35
CA GLU A 64 14.78 0.83 -3.22
C GLU A 64 14.12 2.15 -2.80
N GLY A 65 13.31 2.14 -1.74
CA GLY A 65 12.56 3.29 -1.26
C GLY A 65 11.37 3.66 -2.16
N ARG A 66 10.87 2.75 -3.00
CA ARG A 66 9.68 2.97 -3.83
C ARG A 66 8.42 2.70 -3.01
N LEU A 67 7.37 3.50 -3.24
CA LEU A 67 6.08 3.28 -2.60
C LEU A 67 5.41 2.05 -3.22
N CYS A 68 5.03 1.10 -2.36
CA CYS A 68 4.36 -0.13 -2.73
C CYS A 68 2.96 -0.20 -2.11
N VAL A 69 2.08 -0.96 -2.75
CA VAL A 69 0.71 -1.24 -2.30
C VAL A 69 0.46 -2.73 -2.37
N GLY A 70 -0.28 -3.21 -1.39
CA GLY A 70 -0.56 -4.62 -1.24
C GLY A 70 -1.65 -4.88 -0.24
N TYR A 71 -1.59 -6.06 0.37
CA TYR A 71 -2.39 -6.37 1.55
C TYR A 71 -1.51 -6.81 2.71
N ALA A 72 -1.94 -6.41 3.90
CA ALA A 72 -1.37 -6.86 5.16
C ALA A 72 -2.38 -7.73 5.89
N VAL A 73 -1.89 -8.68 6.68
CA VAL A 73 -2.70 -9.48 7.61
C VAL A 73 -2.36 -9.14 9.05
N ASP A 74 -3.31 -9.33 9.97
CA ASP A 74 -3.09 -9.15 11.41
C ASP A 74 -2.60 -10.45 12.05
N GLU A 75 -1.36 -10.44 12.52
CA GLU A 75 -0.71 -11.53 13.25
C GLU A 75 -0.30 -11.10 14.68
N GLY A 76 -1.09 -10.21 15.31
CA GLY A 76 -0.68 -9.47 16.51
C GLY A 76 0.02 -8.15 16.17
N GLY A 77 -0.19 -7.69 14.95
CA GLY A 77 0.50 -6.61 14.25
C GLY A 77 0.29 -6.76 12.74
N TRP A 78 0.24 -5.64 12.01
CA TRP A 78 0.03 -5.67 10.57
C TRP A 78 1.32 -6.07 9.84
N VAL A 79 1.26 -7.19 9.12
CA VAL A 79 2.38 -7.73 8.34
C VAL A 79 2.02 -7.72 6.86
N MET A 80 2.84 -7.07 6.04
CA MET A 80 2.68 -7.12 4.58
C MET A 80 2.88 -8.55 4.07
N VAL A 81 1.89 -9.08 3.36
CA VAL A 81 1.96 -10.44 2.77
C VAL A 81 2.45 -10.38 1.35
N GLU A 82 1.95 -9.43 0.58
CA GLU A 82 2.27 -9.25 -0.83
C GLU A 82 2.18 -7.76 -1.15
N SER A 83 3.15 -7.23 -1.89
CA SER A 83 3.17 -5.84 -2.33
C SER A 83 3.77 -5.69 -3.73
N GLU A 84 3.28 -4.68 -4.45
CA GLU A 84 3.82 -4.27 -5.74
C GLU A 84 3.97 -2.75 -5.79
N PRO A 85 4.87 -2.21 -6.63
CA PRO A 85 4.99 -0.78 -6.85
C PRO A 85 3.63 -0.11 -7.13
N VAL A 86 3.39 1.03 -6.47
CA VAL A 86 2.11 1.72 -6.58
C VAL A 86 1.83 2.17 -8.00
N SER A 87 0.67 1.75 -8.49
CA SER A 87 0.05 2.23 -9.71
C SER A 87 -1.47 2.18 -9.56
N VAL A 88 -2.19 2.85 -10.46
CA VAL A 88 -3.67 2.78 -10.48
C VAL A 88 -4.13 1.33 -10.68
N ARG A 89 -3.38 0.54 -11.46
CA ARG A 89 -3.67 -0.86 -11.74
C ARG A 89 -3.51 -1.73 -10.50
N THR A 90 -2.37 -1.63 -9.82
CA THR A 90 -2.03 -2.45 -8.63
C THR A 90 -2.95 -2.10 -7.46
N LEU A 91 -3.20 -0.82 -7.20
CA LEU A 91 -4.19 -0.39 -6.21
C LEU A 91 -5.57 -0.99 -6.48
N GLY A 92 -6.04 -0.88 -7.72
CA GLY A 92 -7.34 -1.43 -8.12
C GLY A 92 -7.39 -2.95 -8.03
N TYR A 93 -6.28 -3.64 -8.30
CA TYR A 93 -6.16 -5.09 -8.16
C TYR A 93 -6.37 -5.52 -6.71
N TYR A 94 -5.57 -5.03 -5.76
CA TYR A 94 -5.67 -5.43 -4.35
C TYR A 94 -7.02 -5.05 -3.73
N GLN A 95 -7.57 -3.88 -4.07
CA GLN A 95 -8.92 -3.49 -3.62
C GLN A 95 -10.00 -4.47 -4.08
N ARG A 96 -9.91 -5.00 -5.31
CA ARG A 96 -10.86 -6.00 -5.83
C ARG A 96 -10.58 -7.38 -5.24
N TRP A 97 -9.31 -7.74 -5.08
CA TRP A 97 -8.91 -9.00 -4.51
C TRP A 97 -9.44 -9.16 -3.08
N LEU A 98 -9.22 -8.17 -2.20
CA LEU A 98 -9.72 -8.17 -0.83
C LEU A 98 -11.26 -8.29 -0.77
N LYS A 99 -11.97 -7.55 -1.62
CA LYS A 99 -13.44 -7.62 -1.72
C LYS A 99 -13.96 -8.98 -2.20
N ARG A 100 -13.18 -9.71 -3.00
CA ARG A 100 -13.54 -11.02 -3.56
C ARG A 100 -13.24 -12.16 -2.58
N HIS A 101 -12.14 -12.04 -1.84
CA HIS A 101 -11.64 -13.09 -0.95
C HIS A 101 -12.11 -12.92 0.49
N ARG A 102 -12.78 -11.81 0.82
CA ARG A 102 -13.54 -11.73 2.07
C ARG A 102 -14.50 -12.91 2.17
N GLU A 103 -14.62 -13.45 3.37
CA GLU A 103 -15.68 -14.37 3.71
C GLU A 103 -17.02 -13.70 3.36
N TRP A 104 -17.86 -14.38 2.58
CA TRP A 104 -19.23 -13.96 2.41
C TRP A 104 -19.90 -14.17 3.77
N GLU A 105 -20.12 -13.09 4.50
CA GLU A 105 -21.08 -13.11 5.60
C GLU A 105 -22.44 -13.35 4.91
N GLU A 106 -22.96 -14.58 4.99
CA GLU A 106 -24.35 -14.86 4.64
C GLU A 106 -25.18 -13.84 5.41
N ARG A 107 -25.84 -12.93 4.66
CA ARG A 107 -26.82 -12.05 5.28
C ARG A 107 -27.81 -12.96 5.99
N PRO A 108 -28.04 -12.84 7.31
CA PRO A 108 -29.15 -13.54 7.90
C PRO A 108 -30.41 -13.10 7.16
N GLU A 109 -31.05 -14.03 6.46
CA GLU A 109 -32.36 -13.82 5.88
C GLU A 109 -33.28 -13.38 7.02
N ARG A 110 -33.89 -12.21 6.84
CA ARG A 110 -34.97 -11.72 7.70
C ARG A 110 -36.30 -12.12 7.11
#